data_AF-A0A1H7F9W3-F1
#
_entry.id   AF-A0A1H7F9W3-F1
#
_cell.length_a   1.000
_cell.length_b   1.000
_cell.length_c   1.000
_cell.angle_alpha   90.00
_cell.angle_beta   90.00
_cell.angle_gamma   90.00
#
_symmetry.space_group_name_H-M   'P 1'
#
loop_
_entity.id
_entity.type
_entity.pdbx_description
1 polymer ?
#
loop_
_entity_poly.entity_id
_entity_poly.type
_entity_poly.pdbx_seq_one_letter_code
_entity_poly.pdbx_strand_id
1 'polypeptide(L)'
;MVLNLLWFGAGAIYFGIRASSAAKLLVARSDRSHPLFNILAASIRFLGGLNFAFAVLAGVILLVPALFPEARQMAVLAAILSLAHGTQFAGNLPVLLMEKRSGFALWPVLRGRMFFIFCVDIALMLANAGVAVLLMASSISA
;
A
#
# COMPACT_ATOMS: atom_id res chain seq x y z
N MET A 1 -4.73 -13.06 2.10
CA MET A 1 -3.49 -13.10 1.29
C MET A 1 -3.70 -12.82 -0.18
N VAL A 2 -4.70 -13.41 -0.86
CA VAL A 2 -4.99 -13.12 -2.29
C VAL A 2 -5.14 -11.61 -2.56
N LEU A 3 -5.93 -10.90 -1.74
CA LEU A 3 -6.09 -9.45 -1.91
C LEU A 3 -4.77 -8.67 -1.69
N ASN A 4 -3.92 -9.10 -0.76
CA ASN A 4 -2.59 -8.50 -0.57
C ASN A 4 -1.72 -8.71 -1.81
N LEU A 5 -1.67 -9.93 -2.34
CA LEU A 5 -0.92 -10.25 -3.56
C LEU A 5 -1.39 -9.39 -4.74
N LEU A 6 -2.70 -9.28 -4.96
CA LEU A 6 -3.26 -8.48 -6.04
C LEU A 6 -2.98 -6.99 -5.86
N TRP A 7 -3.15 -6.45 -4.65
CA TRP A 7 -2.96 -5.03 -4.40
C TRP A 7 -1.49 -4.61 -4.45
N PHE A 8 -0.61 -5.33 -3.76
CA PHE A 8 0.83 -5.08 -3.83
C PHE A 8 1.37 -5.36 -5.24
N GLY A 9 0.84 -6.36 -5.95
CA GLY A 9 1.19 -6.61 -7.35
C GLY A 9 0.78 -5.46 -8.28
N ALA A 10 -0.42 -4.92 -8.09
CA ALA A 10 -0.88 -3.73 -8.81
C ALA A 10 0.00 -2.51 -8.48
N GLY A 11 0.35 -2.31 -7.21
CA GLY A 11 1.29 -1.28 -6.77
C GLY A 11 2.68 -1.45 -7.41
N ALA A 12 3.21 -2.67 -7.45
CA ALA A 12 4.49 -2.98 -8.07
C ALA A 12 4.51 -2.59 -9.57
N ILE A 13 3.46 -2.96 -10.30
CA ILE A 13 3.34 -2.61 -11.72
C ILE A 13 3.15 -1.11 -11.90
N TYR A 14 2.25 -0.49 -11.13
CA TYR A 14 1.89 0.91 -11.33
C TYR A 14 3.01 1.87 -10.91
N PHE A 15 3.59 1.67 -9.74
CA PHE A 15 4.68 2.50 -9.22
C PHE A 15 6.05 2.11 -9.80
N GLY A 16 6.27 0.83 -10.13
CA GLY A 16 7.55 0.35 -10.68
C GLY A 16 7.65 0.53 -12.20
N ILE A 17 6.75 -0.14 -12.94
CA ILE A 17 6.82 -0.18 -14.41
C ILE A 17 6.23 1.10 -15.00
N ARG A 18 5.07 1.53 -14.49
CA ARG A 18 4.35 2.71 -14.99
C ARG A 18 4.63 3.98 -14.17
N ALA A 19 5.83 4.11 -13.62
CA ALA A 19 6.20 5.15 -12.67
C ALA A 19 5.92 6.59 -13.14
N SER A 20 6.13 6.90 -14.42
CA SER A 20 5.77 8.22 -15.00
C SER A 20 4.27 8.48 -14.98
N SER A 21 3.43 7.45 -15.12
CA SER A 21 1.98 7.57 -14.97
C SER A 21 1.58 7.75 -13.51
N ALA A 22 2.28 7.09 -12.58
CA ALA A 22 2.09 7.28 -11.16
C ALA A 22 2.50 8.68 -10.69
N ALA A 23 3.61 9.24 -11.19
CA ALA A 23 4.04 10.60 -10.90
C ALA A 23 2.99 11.66 -11.23
N LYS A 24 2.14 11.42 -12.25
CA LYS A 24 1.03 12.31 -12.60
C LYS A 24 -0.05 12.40 -11.53
N LEU A 25 -0.09 11.50 -10.55
CA LEU A 25 -0.95 11.61 -9.37
C LEU A 25 -0.45 12.66 -8.38
N LEU A 26 0.86 12.87 -8.33
CA LEU A 26 1.53 13.76 -7.38
C LEU A 26 1.87 15.12 -8.00
N VAL A 27 1.94 15.22 -9.33
CA VAL A 27 2.37 16.44 -10.05
C VAL A 27 1.25 16.98 -10.94
N ALA A 28 0.91 18.25 -10.68
CA ALA A 28 -0.05 19.02 -11.45
C ALA A 28 0.37 19.11 -12.93
N ARG A 29 -0.60 19.22 -13.85
CA ARG A 29 -0.33 19.16 -15.29
C ARG A 29 0.63 20.27 -15.75
N SER A 30 0.55 21.46 -15.16
CA SER A 30 1.43 22.61 -15.44
C SER A 30 2.91 22.32 -15.19
N ASP A 31 3.21 21.46 -14.22
CA ASP A 31 4.58 21.30 -13.70
C ASP A 31 5.27 20.05 -14.26
N ARG A 32 4.61 19.31 -15.16
CA ARG A 32 5.13 18.04 -15.71
C ARG A 32 6.25 18.23 -16.72
N SER A 33 6.42 19.43 -17.27
CA SER A 33 7.57 19.77 -18.11
C SER A 33 8.82 20.08 -17.27
N HIS A 34 8.69 20.27 -15.96
CA HIS A 34 9.81 20.57 -15.08
C HIS A 34 10.73 19.34 -14.91
N PRO A 35 12.07 19.49 -14.90
CA PRO A 35 13.00 18.36 -14.76
C PRO A 35 12.74 17.49 -13.51
N LEU A 36 12.25 18.09 -12.43
CA LEU A 36 11.90 17.37 -11.19
C LEU A 36 10.82 16.30 -11.40
N PHE A 37 9.96 16.41 -12.43
CA PHE A 37 8.98 15.37 -12.73
C PHE A 37 9.63 14.03 -13.03
N ASN A 38 10.72 14.02 -13.81
CA ASN A 38 11.44 12.80 -14.18
C ASN A 38 12.20 12.22 -12.99
N ILE A 39 12.78 13.08 -12.14
CA ILE A 39 13.43 12.65 -10.89
C ILE A 39 12.40 12.00 -9.96
N LEU A 40 11.24 12.62 -9.76
CA LEU A 40 10.16 12.05 -8.97
C LEU A 40 9.66 10.71 -9.55
N ALA A 41 9.45 10.65 -10.86
CA ALA A 41 9.04 9.42 -11.53
C ALA A 41 10.07 8.30 -11.34
N ALA A 42 11.37 8.60 -11.41
CA ALA A 42 12.42 7.62 -11.12
C ALA A 42 12.36 7.16 -9.65
N SER A 43 12.19 8.09 -8.71
CA SER A 43 12.08 7.78 -7.28
C SER A 43 10.86 6.91 -6.95
N ILE A 44 9.73 7.10 -7.63
CA ILE A 44 8.52 6.27 -7.44
C ILE A 44 8.79 4.80 -7.80
N ARG A 45 9.78 4.49 -8.64
CA ARG A 45 10.14 3.08 -8.94
C ARG A 45 10.59 2.32 -7.70
N PHE A 46 11.23 2.98 -6.74
CA PHE A 46 11.59 2.36 -5.46
C PHE A 46 10.35 1.92 -4.68
N LEU A 47 9.29 2.75 -4.68
CA LEU A 47 8.00 2.37 -4.10
C LEU A 47 7.41 1.14 -4.81
N GLY A 48 7.57 1.04 -6.13
CA GLY A 48 7.21 -0.16 -6.89
C GLY A 48 7.98 -1.41 -6.43
N GLY A 49 9.28 -1.29 -6.17
CA GLY A 49 10.10 -2.38 -5.63
C GLY A 49 9.66 -2.84 -4.25
N LEU A 50 9.32 -1.91 -3.35
CA LEU A 50 8.77 -2.25 -2.02
C LEU A 50 7.45 -3.00 -2.14
N ASN A 51 6.55 -2.53 -3.00
CA ASN A 51 5.29 -3.23 -3.28
C ASN A 51 5.54 -4.63 -3.88
N PHE A 52 6.52 -4.78 -4.78
CA PHE A 52 6.86 -6.07 -5.35
C PHE A 52 7.31 -7.08 -4.28
N ALA A 53 8.14 -6.65 -3.33
CA ALA A 53 8.58 -7.52 -2.24
C ALA A 53 7.39 -8.05 -1.42
N PHE A 54 6.43 -7.20 -1.06
CA PHE A 54 5.22 -7.63 -0.34
C PHE A 54 4.28 -8.48 -1.20
N ALA A 55 4.22 -8.23 -2.52
CA ALA A 55 3.48 -9.09 -3.44
C ALA A 55 4.09 -10.51 -3.47
N VAL A 56 5.41 -10.62 -3.59
CA VAL A 56 6.13 -11.89 -3.54
C VAL A 56 5.89 -12.59 -2.20
N LEU A 57 5.99 -11.89 -1.07
CA LEU A 57 5.69 -12.45 0.24
C LEU A 57 4.27 -13.03 0.31
N ALA A 58 3.26 -12.27 -0.14
CA ALA A 58 1.88 -12.74 -0.17
C ALA A 58 1.69 -13.95 -1.11
N GLY A 59 2.42 -13.99 -2.22
CA GLY A 59 2.45 -15.13 -3.14
C GLY A 59 3.09 -16.37 -2.52
N VAL A 60 4.22 -16.23 -1.85
CA VAL A 60 4.90 -17.33 -1.15
C VAL A 60 4.01 -17.94 -0.08
N ILE A 61 3.34 -17.11 0.73
CA ILE A 61 2.40 -17.57 1.76
C ILE A 61 1.24 -18.38 1.14
N LEU A 62 0.75 -17.98 -0.03
CA LEU A 62 -0.33 -18.68 -0.73
C LEU A 62 0.11 -19.99 -1.38
N LEU A 63 1.29 -20.00 -2.01
CA LEU A 63 1.77 -21.12 -2.81
C LEU A 63 2.48 -22.18 -1.98
N VAL A 64 3.09 -21.79 -0.86
CA VAL A 64 3.87 -22.67 0.02
C VAL A 64 3.46 -22.46 1.49
N PRO A 65 2.19 -22.76 1.85
CA PRO A 65 1.68 -22.53 3.21
C PRO A 65 2.44 -23.32 4.28
N ALA A 66 3.10 -24.42 3.90
CA ALA A 66 3.94 -25.23 4.78
C ALA A 66 5.16 -24.47 5.36
N LEU A 67 5.55 -23.31 4.81
CA LEU A 67 6.60 -22.47 5.38
C LEU A 67 6.15 -21.73 6.66
N PHE A 68 4.85 -21.51 6.82
CA PHE A 68 4.26 -20.81 7.97
C PHE A 68 3.07 -21.60 8.53
N PRO A 69 3.29 -22.82 9.04
CA PRO A 69 2.20 -23.73 9.40
C PRO A 69 1.44 -23.28 10.64
N GLU A 70 2.03 -22.44 11.49
CA GLU A 70 1.41 -22.04 12.75
C GLU A 70 0.51 -20.81 12.60
N ALA A 71 -0.65 -20.85 13.27
CA ALA A 71 -1.57 -19.71 13.31
C ALA A 71 -0.89 -18.43 13.83
N ARG A 72 0.04 -18.54 14.77
CA ARG A 72 0.79 -17.40 15.33
C ARG A 72 1.72 -16.76 14.29
N GLN A 73 2.40 -17.56 13.47
CA GLN A 73 3.25 -17.06 12.38
C GLN A 73 2.40 -16.31 11.36
N MET A 74 1.26 -16.88 10.98
CA MET A 74 0.31 -16.26 10.05
C MET A 74 -0.30 -14.97 10.63
N ALA A 75 -0.53 -14.92 11.94
CA ALA A 75 -1.00 -13.72 12.61
C ALA A 75 0.03 -12.59 12.57
N VAL A 76 1.31 -12.90 12.84
CA VAL A 76 2.42 -11.93 12.73
C VAL A 76 2.55 -11.41 11.31
N LEU A 77 2.51 -12.30 10.30
CA LEU A 77 2.56 -11.88 8.90
C LEU A 77 1.37 -11.00 8.52
N ALA A 78 0.15 -11.33 8.95
CA ALA A 78 -1.02 -10.49 8.75
C ALA A 78 -0.85 -9.12 9.44
N ALA A 79 -0.32 -9.07 10.66
CA ALA A 79 -0.05 -7.81 11.36
C ALA A 79 0.98 -6.94 10.62
N ILE A 80 2.03 -7.53 10.05
CA ILE A 80 3.02 -6.82 9.22
C ILE A 80 2.37 -6.26 7.95
N LEU A 81 1.54 -7.04 7.27
CA LEU A 81 0.83 -6.56 6.07
C LEU A 81 -0.20 -5.48 6.43
N SER A 82 -0.84 -5.58 7.59
CA SER A 82 -1.68 -4.51 8.13
C SER A 82 -0.89 -3.23 8.31
N LEU A 83 0.29 -3.29 8.93
CA LEU A 83 1.17 -2.14 9.09
C LEU A 83 1.62 -1.56 7.75
N ALA A 84 1.93 -2.40 6.77
CA ALA A 84 2.32 -1.96 5.43
C ALA A 84 1.20 -1.13 4.76
N HIS A 85 -0.04 -1.62 4.73
CA HIS A 85 -1.17 -0.85 4.20
C HIS A 85 -1.48 0.39 5.07
N GLY A 86 -1.40 0.23 6.39
CA GLY A 86 -1.67 1.30 7.35
C GLY A 86 -0.70 2.47 7.20
N THR A 87 0.57 2.22 6.89
CA THR A 87 1.55 3.29 6.64
C THR A 87 1.31 4.01 5.31
N GLN A 88 0.84 3.31 4.27
CA GLN A 88 0.43 3.93 2.99
C GLN A 88 -0.83 4.80 3.17
N PHE A 89 -1.81 4.31 3.93
CA PHE A 89 -2.98 5.09 4.33
C PHE A 89 -2.60 6.32 5.17
N ALA A 90 -1.80 6.11 6.23
CA ALA A 90 -1.40 7.16 7.16
C ALA A 90 -0.60 8.28 6.48
N GLY A 91 0.22 7.95 5.48
CA GLY A 91 0.96 8.93 4.68
C GLY A 91 0.05 9.93 3.94
N ASN A 92 -1.21 9.57 3.66
CA ASN A 92 -2.19 10.46 3.02
C ASN A 92 -2.94 11.35 4.01
N LEU A 93 -2.95 11.05 5.32
CA LEU A 93 -3.68 11.83 6.31
C LEU A 93 -3.15 13.27 6.47
N PRO A 94 -1.83 13.53 6.57
CA PRO A 94 -1.32 14.90 6.64
C PRO A 94 -1.68 15.73 5.39
N VAL A 95 -1.66 15.12 4.21
CA VAL A 95 -2.00 15.79 2.95
C VAL A 95 -3.48 16.15 2.91
N LEU A 96 -4.35 15.25 3.35
CA LEU A 96 -5.78 15.53 3.49
C LEU A 96 -6.05 16.65 4.50
N LEU A 97 -5.37 16.64 5.64
CA LEU A 97 -5.53 17.68 6.67
C LEU A 97 -5.02 19.03 6.17
N MET A 98 -3.95 19.05 5.39
CA MET A 98 -3.44 20.25 4.74
C MET A 98 -4.50 20.84 3.80
N GLU A 99 -5.07 20.02 2.91
CA GLU A 99 -6.14 20.43 1.99
C GLU A 99 -7.31 21.09 2.73
N LYS A 100 -7.77 20.47 3.82
CA LYS A 100 -8.87 21.01 4.64
C LYS A 100 -8.55 22.34 5.32
N ARG A 101 -7.28 22.58 5.70
CA ARG A 101 -6.87 23.77 6.46
C ARG A 101 -6.48 24.95 5.58
N SER A 102 -5.75 24.71 4.50
CA SER A 102 -5.19 25.76 3.65
C SER A 102 -5.87 25.87 2.28
N GLY A 103 -6.77 24.94 1.93
CA GLY A 103 -7.31 24.83 0.58
C GLY A 103 -6.30 24.32 -0.45
N PHE A 104 -5.08 23.99 -0.04
CA PHE A 104 -4.00 23.50 -0.88
C PHE A 104 -3.69 22.03 -0.55
N ALA A 105 -3.59 21.19 -1.58
CA ALA A 105 -3.22 19.77 -1.45
C ALA A 105 -1.99 19.47 -2.31
N LEU A 106 -1.02 18.71 -1.77
CA LEU A 106 0.10 18.21 -2.58
C LEU A 106 -0.40 17.26 -3.68
N TRP A 107 -1.43 16.47 -3.37
CA TRP A 107 -2.19 15.66 -4.31
C TRP A 107 -3.62 15.46 -3.80
N PRO A 108 -4.59 15.21 -4.69
CA PRO A 108 -6.01 15.20 -4.31
C PRO A 108 -6.42 13.88 -3.67
N VAL A 109 -6.22 13.73 -2.35
CA VAL A 109 -6.47 12.47 -1.62
C VAL A 109 -7.91 11.97 -1.79
N LEU A 110 -8.91 12.85 -1.76
CA LEU A 110 -10.33 12.46 -1.85
C LEU A 110 -10.88 12.47 -3.29
N ARG A 111 -10.03 12.48 -4.32
CA ARG A 111 -10.50 12.46 -5.72
C ARG A 111 -9.72 11.48 -6.60
N GLY A 112 -10.43 10.89 -7.55
CA GLY A 112 -9.84 10.03 -8.58
C GLY A 112 -9.09 8.82 -8.02
N ARG A 113 -7.93 8.51 -8.60
CA ARG A 113 -7.14 7.31 -8.25
C ARG A 113 -6.55 7.36 -6.84
N MET A 114 -6.21 8.54 -6.32
CA MET A 114 -5.69 8.66 -4.96
C MET A 114 -6.74 8.27 -3.92
N PHE A 115 -8.01 8.61 -4.14
CA PHE A 115 -9.11 8.19 -3.27
C PHE A 115 -9.29 6.68 -3.26
N PHE A 116 -9.20 6.06 -4.44
CA PHE A 116 -9.26 4.61 -4.54
C PHE A 116 -8.12 3.94 -3.76
N ILE A 117 -6.88 4.44 -3.91
CA ILE A 117 -5.73 3.95 -3.13
C ILE A 117 -6.00 4.11 -1.62
N PHE A 118 -6.42 5.31 -1.20
CA PHE A 118 -6.73 5.61 0.20
C PHE A 118 -7.75 4.64 0.81
N CYS A 119 -8.85 4.36 0.10
CA CYS A 119 -9.89 3.46 0.56
C CYS A 119 -9.43 2.00 0.61
N VAL A 120 -8.67 1.54 -0.39
CA VAL A 120 -8.19 0.15 -0.41
C VAL A 120 -7.15 -0.08 0.68
N ASP A 121 -6.25 0.87 0.91
CA ASP A 121 -5.22 0.77 1.95
C ASP A 121 -5.84 0.66 3.35
N ILE A 122 -6.84 1.50 3.69
CA ILE A 122 -7.52 1.36 4.99
C ILE A 122 -8.30 0.05 5.09
N ALA A 123 -8.97 -0.39 4.02
CA ALA A 123 -9.72 -1.63 4.03
C ALA A 123 -8.80 -2.84 4.25
N LEU A 124 -7.67 -2.89 3.55
CA LEU A 124 -6.69 -3.97 3.70
C LEU A 124 -5.93 -3.89 5.03
N MET A 125 -5.63 -2.70 5.55
CA MET A 125 -5.12 -2.53 6.91
C MET A 125 -6.06 -3.19 7.92
N LEU A 126 -7.34 -2.79 7.93
CA LEU A 126 -8.33 -3.31 8.87
C LEU A 126 -8.57 -4.82 8.70
N ALA A 127 -8.67 -5.30 7.47
CA ALA A 127 -8.87 -6.72 7.19
C ALA A 127 -7.68 -7.57 7.69
N ASN A 128 -6.44 -7.16 7.43
CA ASN A 128 -5.26 -7.86 7.91
C ASN A 128 -5.13 -7.78 9.44
N ALA A 129 -5.46 -6.64 10.05
CA ALA A 129 -5.50 -6.52 11.52
C ALA A 129 -6.53 -7.48 12.13
N GLY A 130 -7.73 -7.55 11.57
CA GLY A 130 -8.78 -8.47 12.01
C GLY A 130 -8.34 -9.93 11.91
N VAL A 131 -7.73 -10.32 10.78
CA VAL A 131 -7.17 -11.68 10.60
C VAL A 131 -6.07 -11.96 11.64
N ALA A 132 -5.18 -11.00 11.89
CA ALA A 132 -4.13 -11.17 12.90
C ALA A 132 -4.72 -11.43 14.30
N VAL A 133 -5.71 -10.63 14.71
CA VAL A 133 -6.39 -10.80 16.00
C VAL A 133 -7.10 -12.15 16.10
N LEU A 134 -7.83 -12.55 15.07
CA LEU A 134 -8.55 -13.83 15.05
C LEU A 134 -7.60 -15.02 15.17
N LEU A 135 -6.50 -15.01 14.42
CA LEU A 135 -5.50 -16.08 14.47
C LEU A 135 -4.78 -16.12 15.82
N MET A 136 -4.43 -14.96 16.40
CA MET A 136 -3.85 -14.91 17.74
C MET A 136 -4.81 -15.46 18.79
N ALA A 137 -6.09 -15.06 18.76
CA ALA A 137 -7.09 -15.54 19.70
C ALA A 137 -7.28 -17.06 19.62
N SER A 138 -7.38 -17.61 18.40
CA SER A 138 -7.50 -19.07 18.20
C SER A 138 -6.29 -19.87 18.72
N SER A 139 -5.12 -19.25 18.78
CA SER A 139 -3.88 -19.90 19.22
C SER A 139 -3.69 -19.92 20.74
N ILE A 140 -4.52 -19.18 21.48
CA ILE A 140 -4.54 -19.16 22.96
C ILE A 140 -5.56 -20.19 23.48
N SER A 141 -6.59 -20.48 22.69
CA SER A 141 -7.66 -21.42 23.05
C SER A 141 -7.38 -22.88 22.67
N ALA A 142 -6.24 -23.16 22.02
CA ALA A 142 -5.78 -24.49 21.62
C ALA A 142 -4.55 -24.89 22.44
#